data_AF-A0A920R070-F1
#
_entry.id   AF-A0A920R070-F1
#
_cell.length_a   1.000
_cell.length_b   1.000
_cell.length_c   1.000
_cell.angle_alpha   90.00
_cell.angle_beta   90.00
_cell.angle_gamma   90.00
#
_symmetry.space_group_name_H-M   'P 1'
#
loop_
_entity.id
_entity.type
_entity.pdbx_description
1 polymer ?
#
loop_
_entity_poly.entity_id
_entity_poly.type
_entity_poly.pdbx_seq_one_letter_code
_entity_poly.pdbx_strand_id
1 'polypeptide(L)' 'MVLGPGTQAPDFTLNTHSGQVTLSELRGKTVVIGFHPASFTGG' A
#
# COMPACT_ATOMS: atom_id res chain seq x y z
N MET A 1 -14.56 4.35 -7.52
CA MET A 1 -14.63 5.08 -6.24
C MET A 1 -13.26 5.68 -5.98
N VAL A 2 -13.16 6.99 -5.74
CA VAL A 2 -11.89 7.68 -5.41
C VAL A 2 -11.88 7.92 -3.90
N LEU A 3 -10.74 7.69 -3.24
CA LEU A 3 -10.57 7.95 -1.81
C LEU A 3 -10.37 9.45 -1.58
N GLY A 4 -11.11 10.03 -0.63
CA GLY A 4 -10.93 11.41 -0.19
C GLY A 4 -10.26 11.48 1.19
N PRO A 5 -9.77 12.67 1.60
CA PRO A 5 -9.25 12.87 2.96
C PRO A 5 -10.26 12.44 4.04
N GLY A 6 -9.77 11.82 5.12
CA GLY A 6 -10.61 11.31 6.20
C GLY A 6 -11.36 10.00 5.90
N THR A 7 -11.32 9.53 4.64
CA THR A 7 -11.86 8.21 4.29
C THR A 7 -10.98 7.14 4.95
N GLN A 8 -11.59 6.19 5.67
CA GLN A 8 -10.86 5.06 6.23
C GLN A 8 -10.18 4.28 5.09
N ALA A 9 -8.88 4.01 5.24
CA ALA A 9 -8.15 3.21 4.28
C ALA A 9 -8.78 1.80 4.18
N PRO A 10 -9.04 1.29 2.97
CA PRO A 10 -9.55 -0.07 2.78
C PRO A 10 -8.49 -1.07 3.24
N ASP A 11 -8.93 -2.15 3.90
CA ASP A 11 -8.02 -3.24 4.23
C ASP A 11 -7.83 -4.16 3.04
N PHE A 12 -6.59 -4.57 2.81
CA PHE A 12 -6.24 -5.46 1.71
C PHE A 12 -4.94 -6.21 2.04
N THR A 13 -4.76 -7.32 1.35
CA THR A 13 -3.59 -8.18 1.47
C THR A 13 -2.89 -8.25 0.12
N LEU A 14 -1.58 -7.96 0.08
CA LEU A 14 -0.76 -7.98 -1.14
C LEU A 14 0.36 -8.99 -1.04
N ASN A 15 0.67 -9.63 -2.17
CA ASN A 15 1.90 -10.38 -2.34
C ASN A 15 3.07 -9.42 -2.54
N THR A 16 4.22 -9.78 -1.99
CA THR A 16 5.48 -9.02 -2.05
C THR A 16 6.61 -9.97 -2.45
N HIS A 17 7.82 -9.43 -2.64
CA HIS A 17 9.00 -10.25 -2.89
C HIS A 17 9.47 -11.06 -1.67
N SER A 18 8.94 -10.79 -0.47
CA SER A 18 9.32 -11.44 0.78
C SER A 18 8.18 -12.23 1.45
N GLY A 19 7.06 -12.43 0.76
CA GLY A 19 5.87 -13.08 1.30
C GLY A 19 4.62 -12.23 1.10
N GLN A 20 3.76 -12.15 2.10
CA GLN A 20 2.48 -11.46 2.04
C GLN A 20 2.37 -10.42 3.16
N VAL A 21 1.65 -9.33 2.92
CA VAL A 21 1.40 -8.28 3.91
C VAL A 21 -0.07 -7.87 3.88
N THR A 22 -0.68 -7.67 5.05
CA THR A 22 -2.02 -7.10 5.19
C THR A 22 -1.94 -5.69 5.75
N LEU A 23 -2.65 -4.72 5.16
CA LEU A 23 -2.55 -3.31 5.57
C LEU A 23 -2.90 -3.10 7.05
N SER A 24 -3.92 -3.79 7.57
CA SER A 24 -4.34 -3.69 8.97
C SER A 24 -3.29 -4.14 9.99
N GLU A 25 -2.35 -5.00 9.61
CA GLU A 25 -1.23 -5.44 10.47
C GLU A 25 -0.25 -4.28 10.76
N LEU A 26 -0.24 -3.23 9.94
CA LEU A 26 0.64 -2.07 10.07
C LEU A 26 0.03 -0.92 10.88
N ARG A 27 -1.17 -1.10 11.46
CA ARG A 27 -1.83 -0.10 12.29
C ARG A 27 -1.00 0.26 13.53
N GLY A 28 -1.20 1.48 14.03
CA GLY A 28 -0.38 2.04 15.12
C GLY A 28 0.90 2.73 14.64
N LYS A 29 1.18 2.70 13.32
CA LYS A 29 2.24 3.46 12.65
C LYS A 29 1.62 4.45 11.66
N THR A 30 2.38 5.49 11.30
CA THR A 30 2.05 6.29 10.12
C THR A 30 2.49 5.50 8.88
N VAL A 31 1.56 5.19 7.98
CA VAL A 31 1.78 4.37 6.78
C VAL A 31 1.55 5.22 5.54
N VAL A 32 2.50 5.17 4.59
CA VAL A 32 2.41 5.85 3.29
C VAL A 32 2.46 4.79 2.20
N ILE A 33 1.53 4.84 1.24
CA ILE A 33 1.44 3.91 0.11
C ILE A 33 1.85 4.67 -1.16
N GLY A 34 2.84 4.13 -1.88
CA GLY A 34 3.29 4.65 -3.17
C GLY A 34 3.12 3.61 -4.27
N PHE A 35 2.75 4.08 -5.47
CA PHE A 35 2.65 3.26 -6.68
C PHE A 35 3.64 3.79 -7.72
N HIS A 36 4.27 2.89 -8.47
CA HIS A 36 5.12 3.24 -9.61
C HIS A 36 4.72 2.40 -10.84
N PRO A 37 4.93 2.88 -12.08
CA PRO A 37 4.43 2.19 -13.28
C PRO A 37 5.07 0.82 -13.50
N ALA A 38 6.40 0.73 -13.36
CA ALA A 38 7.16 -0.49 -13.50
C ALA A 38 8.53 -0.36 -12.81
N SER A 39 9.11 -1.49 -12.41
CA SER A 39 10.48 -1.57 -11.88
C SER A 39 11.51 -1.49 -13.02
N PHE A 40 12.76 -1.12 -12.69
CA PHE A 40 13.89 -1.08 -13.63
C PHE A 40 13.72 -0.11 -14.83
N THR A 41 13.02 1.01 -14.60
CA THR A 41 12.69 2.01 -15.65
C THR A 41 13.64 3.23 -15.65
N GLY A 42 14.85 3.10 -15.08
CA GLY A 42 15.86 4.15 -15.12
C GLY A 42 16.64 4.12 -16.44
N GLY A 43 16.76 5.28 -17.09
CA GLY A 43 17.66 5.50 -18.23
C GLY A 43 19.07 5.89 -17.80
#